data_AF-A0A3P7KUI9-F1
#
_entry.id   AF-A0A3P7KUI9-F1
#
_cell.length_a   1.000
_cell.length_b   1.000
_cell.length_c   1.000
_cell.angle_alpha   90.00
_cell.angle_beta   90.00
_cell.angle_gamma   90.00
#
_symmetry.space_group_name_H-M   'P 1'
#
loop_
_entity.id
_entity.type
_entity.pdbx_description
1 polymer ?
#
loop_
_entity_poly.entity_id
_entity_poly.type
_entity_poly.pdbx_seq_one_letter_code
_entity_poly.pdbx_strand_id
1 'polypeptide(L)'
;MYSLQDSIELFSIHPRSGILTVQHPEFLTLNTYGSKANLTVMATDKKTSITTTIDITLTPIAEGLKGFKFVKVWIYCGYVEVE
;
A
#
# COMPACT_ATOMS: atom_id res chain seq x y z
N MET A 1 16.48 -17.67 3.81
CA MET A 1 16.21 -16.47 4.64
C MET A 1 15.85 -15.33 3.71
N TYR A 2 14.81 -14.58 4.04
CA TYR A 2 14.40 -13.39 3.30
C TYR A 2 14.82 -12.13 4.05
N SER A 3 15.22 -11.11 3.30
CA SER A 3 15.54 -9.79 3.82
C SER A 3 15.06 -8.72 2.84
N LEU A 4 14.72 -7.56 3.36
CA LEU A 4 14.19 -6.44 2.61
C LEU A 4 15.14 -5.26 2.71
N GLN A 5 15.41 -4.64 1.56
CA GLN A 5 16.02 -3.33 1.46
C GLN A 5 14.94 -2.35 1.00
N ASP A 6 14.49 -1.55 1.96
CA ASP A 6 13.45 -0.53 1.80
C ASP A 6 14.08 0.83 2.15
N SER A 7 13.94 1.82 1.27
CA SER A 7 14.45 3.17 1.49
C SER A 7 13.51 4.05 2.31
N ILE A 8 12.22 3.68 2.39
CA ILE A 8 11.18 4.44 3.08
C ILE A 8 10.77 3.82 4.42
N GLU A 9 11.34 2.66 4.77
CA GLU A 9 11.14 1.94 6.03
C GLU A 9 9.65 1.70 6.39
N LEU A 10 8.79 1.54 5.39
CA LEU A 10 7.35 1.31 5.60
C LEU A 10 6.99 -0.17 5.63
N PHE A 11 7.83 -1.00 5.01
CA PHE A 11 7.56 -2.41 4.82
C PHE A 11 8.54 -3.28 5.61
N SER A 12 8.09 -4.48 5.93
CA SER A 12 8.90 -5.51 6.57
C SER A 12 8.62 -6.85 5.93
N ILE A 13 9.62 -7.72 5.88
CA ILE A 13 9.49 -9.07 5.34
C ILE A 13 9.78 -10.10 6.43
N HIS A 14 8.91 -11.10 6.55
CA HIS A 14 9.14 -12.19 7.48
C HIS A 14 10.27 -13.10 6.94
N PRO A 15 11.35 -13.31 7.70
CA PRO A 15 12.60 -13.89 7.19
C PRO A 15 12.49 -15.37 6.80
N ARG A 16 11.42 -16.07 7.21
CA ARG A 16 11.19 -17.49 6.90
C ARG A 16 10.09 -17.73 5.87
N SER A 17 9.01 -16.96 5.92
CA SER A 17 7.84 -17.17 5.05
C SER A 17 7.83 -16.22 3.84
N GLY A 18 8.63 -15.15 3.86
CA GLY A 18 8.65 -14.16 2.79
C GLY A 18 7.40 -13.26 2.76
N ILE A 19 6.54 -13.32 3.78
CA ILE A 19 5.34 -12.48 3.87
C ILE A 19 5.78 -11.03 4.08
N LEU A 20 5.31 -10.14 3.22
CA LEU A 20 5.52 -8.70 3.32
C LEU A 20 4.37 -8.07 4.13
N THR A 21 4.70 -7.22 5.09
CA THR A 21 3.76 -6.52 5.96
C THR A 21 4.10 -5.04 6.03
N VAL A 22 3.10 -4.19 6.25
CA VAL A 22 3.29 -2.76 6.55
C VAL A 22 3.65 -2.61 8.03
N GLN A 23 4.78 -1.97 8.34
CA GLN A 23 5.22 -1.70 9.71
C GLN A 23 4.66 -0.37 10.25
N HIS A 24 4.71 0.68 9.43
CA HIS A 24 4.32 2.04 9.82
C HIS A 24 3.17 2.57 8.95
N PRO A 25 1.93 2.11 9.20
CA PRO A 25 0.77 2.55 8.44
C PRO A 25 0.49 4.06 8.59
N GLU A 26 0.98 4.70 9.64
CA GLU A 26 0.83 6.14 9.90
C GLU A 26 1.46 7.03 8.81
N PHE A 27 2.44 6.51 8.06
CA PHE A 27 3.10 7.25 6.99
C PHE A 27 2.43 7.05 5.62
N LEU A 28 1.43 6.16 5.52
CA LEU A 28 0.62 5.98 4.33
C LEU A 28 -0.41 7.12 4.20
N THR A 29 0.06 8.29 3.80
CA THR A 29 -0.75 9.51 3.71
C THR A 29 -1.17 9.83 2.28
N LEU A 30 -2.16 10.72 2.13
CA LEU A 30 -2.58 11.27 0.82
C LEU A 30 -1.43 11.94 0.06
N ASN A 31 -0.40 12.44 0.75
CA ASN A 31 0.79 13.00 0.09
C ASN A 31 1.69 11.92 -0.52
N THR A 32 1.63 10.69 0.00
CA THR A 32 2.32 9.52 -0.55
C THR A 32 1.48 8.75 -1.58
N TYR A 33 0.26 9.20 -1.85
CA TYR A 33 -0.61 8.63 -2.88
C TYR A 33 0.06 8.69 -4.27
N GLY A 34 -0.01 7.58 -5.02
CA GLY A 34 0.63 7.46 -6.34
C GLY A 34 2.16 7.32 -6.29
N SER A 35 2.76 7.36 -5.10
CA SER A 35 4.18 7.05 -4.94
C SER A 35 4.39 5.56 -5.19
N LYS A 36 5.29 5.27 -6.12
CA LYS A 36 5.80 3.91 -6.34
C LYS A 36 6.93 3.68 -5.36
N ALA A 37 6.75 2.72 -4.45
CA ALA A 37 7.83 2.25 -3.61
C ALA A 37 8.52 1.08 -4.33
N ASN A 38 9.79 1.28 -4.69
CA ASN A 38 10.61 0.23 -5.29
C ASN A 38 11.33 -0.50 -4.16
N LEU A 39 10.85 -1.68 -3.81
CA LEU A 39 11.43 -2.51 -2.77
C LEU A 39 12.40 -3.51 -3.37
N THR A 40 13.55 -3.70 -2.74
CA THR A 40 14.50 -4.73 -3.15
C THR A 40 14.49 -5.86 -2.13
N VAL A 41 14.05 -7.04 -2.54
CA VAL A 41 14.01 -8.23 -1.69
C VAL A 41 15.15 -9.16 -2.04
N MET A 42 15.85 -9.64 -1.02
CA MET A 42 16.90 -10.64 -1.16
C MET A 42 16.48 -11.94 -0.48
N ALA A 43 16.67 -13.05 -1.19
CA ALA A 43 16.51 -14.40 -0.67
C ALA A 43 17.88 -15.09 -0.65
N THR A 44 18.30 -15.54 0.53
CA THR A 44 19.57 -16.23 0.74
C THR A 44 19.32 -17.68 1.16
N ASP A 45 19.88 -18.62 0.42
CA ASP A 45 19.97 -20.04 0.79
C ASP A 45 21.44 -20.45 0.92
N LYS A 46 21.90 -20.61 2.17
CA LYS A 46 23.25 -21.03 2.60
C LYS A 46 24.42 -20.27 1.94
N LYS A 47 24.67 -20.49 0.65
CA LYS A 47 25.75 -19.90 -0.16
C LYS A 47 25.25 -19.03 -1.33
N THR A 48 23.98 -19.13 -1.70
CA THR A 48 23.43 -18.42 -2.86
C THR A 48 22.46 -17.35 -2.37
N SER A 49 22.62 -16.14 -2.90
CA SER A 49 21.67 -15.04 -2.69
C SER A 49 21.12 -14.60 -4.04
N ILE A 50 19.81 -14.38 -4.10
CA ILE A 50 19.10 -13.84 -5.27
C ILE A 50 18.38 -12.58 -4.82
N THR A 51 18.44 -11.54 -5.65
CA THR A 51 17.82 -10.26 -5.40
C THR A 51 16.77 -9.96 -6.48
N THR A 52 15.63 -9.43 -6.08
CA THR A 52 14.55 -9.02 -6.99
C THR A 52 13.91 -7.72 -6.54
N THR A 53 13.36 -6.96 -7.49
CA THR A 53 12.68 -5.68 -7.21
C THR A 53 11.17 -5.87 -7.27
N ILE A 54 10.46 -5.28 -6.32
CA ILE A 54 9.00 -5.29 -6.21
C ILE A 54 8.51 -3.85 -6.26
N ASP A 55 7.64 -3.56 -7.22
CA ASP A 55 7.01 -2.25 -7.35
C ASP A 55 5.68 -2.24 -6.60
N ILE A 56 5.58 -1.41 -5.57
CA ILE A 56 4.36 -1.24 -4.79
C ILE A 56 3.71 0.09 -5.16
N THR A 57 2.41 0.03 -5.46
CA THR A 57 1.60 1.22 -5.73
C THR A 57 0.59 1.42 -4.60
N LEU A 58 0.65 2.57 -3.93
CA LEU A 58 -0.32 2.96 -2.91
C LEU A 58 -1.58 3.54 -3.59
N THR A 59 -2.73 2.94 -3.28
CA THR A 59 -4.04 3.37 -3.81
C THR A 59 -4.98 3.74 -2.66
N PRO A 60 -5.79 4.80 -2.80
CA PRO A 60 -6.71 5.26 -1.78
C PRO A 60 -7.89 4.32 -1.79
N ILE A 61 -8.41 4.05 -0.59
CA ILE A 61 -9.56 3.16 -0.40
C ILE A 61 -10.76 3.62 -1.26
N ALA A 62 -10.93 4.93 -1.43
CA ALA A 62 -11.99 5.53 -2.25
C ALA A 62 -11.96 5.09 -3.73
N GLU A 63 -10.78 4.81 -4.31
CA GLU A 63 -10.67 4.31 -5.69
C GLU A 63 -11.02 2.83 -5.82
N GLY A 64 -10.84 2.05 -4.75
CA GLY A 64 -11.26 0.66 -4.68
C GLY A 64 -12.78 0.49 -4.49
N LEU A 65 -13.46 1.53 -4.00
CA LEU A 65 -14.90 1.54 -3.80
C LEU A 65 -15.62 1.85 -5.12
N LYS A 66 -15.73 0.84 -5.99
CA LYS A 66 -16.50 0.91 -7.26
C LYS A 66 -18.00 1.25 -7.10
N GLY A 67 -18.50 1.36 -5.86
CA GLY A 67 -19.89 1.66 -5.53
C GLY A 67 -20.14 3.06 -4.96
N PHE A 68 -19.10 3.85 -4.66
CA PHE A 68 -19.29 5.20 -4.13
C PHE A 68 -19.16 6.24 -5.25
N LYS A 69 -20.29 6.86 -5.59
CA LYS A 69 -20.32 8.03 -6.46
C LYS A 69 -20.87 9.20 -5.66
N PHE A 70 -20.12 10.29 -5.58
CA PHE A 70 -20.67 11.56 -5.12
C PHE A 70 -21.75 12.00 -6.11
N VAL A 71 -23.01 11.85 -5.72
CA VAL A 71 -24.12 12.44 -6.48
C VAL A 71 -24.07 13.93 -6.20
N LYS A 72 -23.82 14.73 -7.24
CA LYS A 72 -23.90 16.18 -7.15
C LYS A 72 -25.37 16.55 -7.00
N VAL A 73 -25.84 16.63 -5.75
CA VAL A 73 -27.19 17.10 -5.43
C VAL A 73 -27.19 18.62 -5.50
N TRP A 74 -28.02 19.17 -6.39
CA TRP A 74 -28.38 20.58 -6.33
C TRP A 74 -29.37 20.75 -5.19
N ILE A 75 -28.89 21.20 -4.04
CA ILE A 75 -29.76 21.48 -2.90
C ILE A 75 -30.52 22.77 -3.20
N TYR A 76 -31.72 22.66 -3.78
CA TYR A 76 -32.78 23.56 -3.39
C TYR A 76 -33.35 23.02 -2.09
N CYS A 77 -33.07 23.75 -1.00
CA CYS A 77 -33.54 23.56 0.38
C CYS A 77 -34.59 22.44 0.61
N GLY A 78 -34.22 21.37 1.32
CA GLY A 78 -35.20 20.43 1.92
C GLY A 78 -34.73 18.97 2.06
N TYR A 79 -34.44 18.58 3.31
CA TYR A 79 -34.28 17.24 3.93
C TYR A 79 -33.49 16.11 3.23
N VAL A 80 -32.59 15.49 4.01
CA VAL A 80 -31.85 14.26 3.69
C VAL A 80 -32.58 13.07 4.32
N GLU A 81 -33.04 12.12 3.50
CA GLU A 81 -33.38 10.77 3.96
C GLU A 81 -32.22 9.81 3.71
N VAL A 82 -32.03 8.89 4.63
CA VAL A 82 -30.99 7.84 4.61
C VAL A 82 -31.74 6.51 4.58
N GLU A 83 -31.56 5.72 3.50
CA GLU A 83 -31.85 4.28 3.48
C GLU A 83 -30.55 3.48 3.51
#